data_AF-A0A7X5IGY0-F1
#
_entry.id   AF-A0A7X5IGY0-F1
#
_cell.length_a   1.000
_cell.length_b   1.000
_cell.length_c   1.000
_cell.angle_alpha   90.00
_cell.angle_beta   90.00
_cell.angle_gamma   90.00
#
_symmetry.space_group_name_H-M   'P 1'
#
loop_
_entity.id
_entity.type
_entity.pdbx_description
1 polymer ?
#
loop_
_entity_poly.entity_id
_entity_poly.type
_entity_poly.pdbx_seq_one_letter_code
_entity_poly.pdbx_strand_id
1 'polypeptide(L)'
;MPHDPYKALYLHIPFCVRRCGYCDFATSAVERDSLAIDEYVESLVLQLRRASKEGELGQIETVYLGGGTPSHIGMGRLSMLLYALSTAMHLEPEVECTMEANPESLTEAMVRDIWALGVNRLSIGVQSFDDEVLRIL
;
A
#
# COMPACT_ATOMS: atom_id res chain seq x y z
N MET A 1 -28.16 9.01 3.81
CA MET A 1 -28.83 7.86 3.16
C MET A 1 -28.05 6.63 3.57
N PRO A 2 -28.67 5.48 3.90
CA PRO A 2 -27.89 4.28 4.11
C PRO A 2 -27.34 3.90 2.74
N HIS A 3 -26.05 4.17 2.51
CA HIS A 3 -25.34 3.57 1.39
C HIS A 3 -25.11 2.11 1.72
N ASP A 4 -25.01 1.28 0.69
CA ASP A 4 -24.55 -0.10 0.88
C ASP A 4 -23.19 -0.08 1.57
N PRO A 5 -22.92 -1.09 2.42
CA PRO A 5 -21.64 -1.17 3.12
C PRO A 5 -20.49 -1.24 2.12
N TYR A 6 -19.37 -0.57 2.44
CA TYR A 6 -18.18 -0.63 1.60
C TYR A 6 -17.64 -2.06 1.56
N LYS A 7 -17.29 -2.50 0.34
CA LYS A 7 -16.73 -3.85 0.06
C LYS A 7 -15.25 -3.83 -0.30
N ALA A 8 -14.73 -2.67 -0.71
CA ALA A 8 -13.35 -2.52 -1.14
C ALA A 8 -12.70 -1.32 -0.44
N LEU A 9 -11.45 -1.48 -0.03
CA LEU A 9 -10.64 -0.43 0.58
C LEU A 9 -9.39 -0.19 -0.25
N TYR A 10 -9.21 1.03 -0.73
CA TYR A 10 -7.98 1.45 -1.41
C TYR A 10 -7.17 2.37 -0.50
N LEU A 11 -5.91 2.04 -0.27
CA LEU A 11 -4.94 2.89 0.41
C LEU A 11 -3.97 3.43 -0.62
N HIS A 12 -4.06 4.74 -0.83
CA HIS A 12 -3.12 5.44 -1.69
C HIS A 12 -1.80 5.68 -0.93
N ILE A 13 -0.67 5.27 -1.51
CA ILE A 13 0.68 5.53 -0.99
C ILE A 13 1.42 6.36 -2.05
N PRO A 14 1.50 7.69 -1.92
CA PRO A 14 1.92 8.57 -3.02
C PRO A 14 3.44 8.69 -3.17
N PHE A 15 4.24 7.78 -2.60
CA PHE A 15 5.69 7.92 -2.55
C PHE A 15 6.39 6.96 -3.49
N CYS A 16 7.34 7.49 -4.25
CA CYS A 16 8.21 6.72 -5.14
C CYS A 16 9.68 7.11 -4.92
N VAL A 17 10.61 6.24 -5.33
CA VAL A 17 12.04 6.59 -5.46
C VAL A 17 12.22 7.74 -6.45
N ARG A 18 11.55 7.65 -7.59
CA ARG A 18 11.51 8.69 -8.64
C ARG A 18 10.13 8.75 -9.26
N ARG A 19 9.80 9.89 -9.86
CA ARG A 19 8.59 10.02 -10.68
C ARG A 19 8.92 9.63 -12.12
N CYS A 20 8.26 8.60 -12.62
CA CYS A 20 8.42 8.16 -14.01
C CYS A 20 7.78 9.15 -14.97
N GLY A 21 8.35 9.32 -16.17
CA GLY A 21 7.89 10.33 -17.13
C GLY A 21 6.47 10.10 -17.66
N TYR A 22 6.01 8.86 -17.62
CA TYR A 22 4.68 8.42 -18.05
C TYR A 22 3.65 8.33 -16.90
N CYS A 23 4.05 8.64 -15.67
CA CYS A 23 3.21 8.39 -14.50
C CYS A 23 2.16 9.50 -14.28
N ASP A 24 0.90 9.14 -14.50
CA ASP A 24 -0.28 9.98 -14.25
C ASP A 24 -0.84 9.84 -12.83
N PHE A 25 -0.26 9.00 -11.97
CA PHE A 25 -0.65 8.90 -10.57
C PHE A 25 -0.22 10.14 -9.77
N ALA A 26 -1.01 10.49 -8.77
CA ALA A 26 -0.70 11.55 -7.80
C ALA A 26 0.47 11.11 -6.88
N THR A 27 1.70 11.24 -7.38
CA THR A 27 2.91 10.73 -6.72
C THR A 27 3.96 11.81 -6.52
N SER A 28 4.77 11.61 -5.50
CA SER A 28 5.89 12.45 -5.10
C SER A 28 7.15 11.60 -4.98
N ALA A 29 8.23 12.05 -5.60
CA ALA A 29 9.55 11.48 -5.39
C ALA A 29 10.07 11.95 -4.03
N VAL A 30 10.24 11.02 -3.09
CA VAL A 30 10.63 11.31 -1.72
C VAL A 30 11.64 10.27 -1.25
N GLU A 31 12.72 10.74 -0.61
CA GLU A 31 13.72 9.87 -0.02
C GLU A 31 13.10 8.94 1.03
N ARG A 32 13.59 7.70 1.08
CA ARG A 32 13.00 6.64 1.91
C ARG A 32 12.93 7.01 3.38
N ASP A 33 13.90 7.76 3.90
CA ASP A 33 13.99 8.12 5.31
C ASP A 33 13.32 9.47 5.63
N SER A 34 12.54 10.01 4.70
CA SER A 34 11.84 11.29 4.91
C SER A 34 10.72 11.18 5.95
N LEU A 35 10.69 12.16 6.85
CA LEU A 35 9.63 12.34 7.85
C LEU A 35 8.24 12.51 7.20
N ALA A 36 8.17 13.01 5.97
CA ALA A 36 6.89 13.15 5.25
C ALA A 36 6.19 11.80 5.04
N ILE A 37 6.95 10.71 4.92
CA ILE A 37 6.40 9.36 4.82
C ILE A 37 5.84 8.92 6.17
N ASP A 38 6.56 9.20 7.26
CA ASP A 38 6.12 8.89 8.63
C ASP A 38 4.82 9.62 8.97
N GLU A 39 4.76 10.93 8.75
CA GLU A 39 3.56 11.75 8.97
C GLU A 39 2.35 11.26 8.16
N TYR A 40 2.59 10.85 6.90
CA TYR A 40 1.53 10.34 6.04
C TYR A 40 1.01 8.98 6.53
N VAL A 41 1.90 8.08 6.91
CA VAL A 41 1.56 6.75 7.43
C VAL A 41 0.79 6.88 8.75
N GLU A 42 1.22 7.74 9.66
CA GLU A 42 0.51 8.00 10.92
C GLU A 42 -0.89 8.58 10.68
N SER A 43 -1.02 9.50 9.73
CA SER A 43 -2.31 10.05 9.31
C SER A 43 -3.23 8.97 8.72
N LEU A 44 -2.72 8.08 7.87
CA LEU A 44 -3.49 6.95 7.34
C LEU A 44 -3.96 6.01 8.46
N VAL A 45 -3.08 5.67 9.41
CA VAL A 45 -3.45 4.83 10.56
C VAL A 45 -4.58 5.48 11.37
N LEU A 46 -4.54 6.79 11.58
CA LEU A 46 -5.60 7.50 12.29
C LEU A 46 -6.93 7.47 11.51
N GLN A 47 -6.87 7.64 10.20
CA GLN A 47 -8.04 7.55 9.33
C GLN A 47 -8.68 6.15 9.34
N LEU A 48 -7.87 5.09 9.26
CA LEU A 48 -8.33 3.70 9.36
C LEU A 48 -9.06 3.43 10.68
N ARG A 49 -8.47 3.88 11.80
CA ARG A 49 -9.09 3.73 13.13
C ARG A 49 -10.42 4.46 13.22
N ARG A 50 -10.52 5.64 12.60
CA ARG A 50 -11.74 6.43 12.58
C ARG A 50 -12.84 5.74 11.77
N ALA A 51 -12.53 5.33 10.54
CA ALA A 51 -13.46 4.58 9.68
C ALA A 51 -13.93 3.26 10.32
N SER A 52 -13.03 2.55 10.99
CA SER A 52 -13.36 1.35 11.77
C SER A 52 -14.38 1.64 12.88
N LYS A 53 -14.15 2.71 13.67
CA LYS A 53 -15.07 3.13 14.74
C LYS A 53 -16.43 3.56 14.22
N GLU A 54 -16.47 4.13 13.01
CA GLU A 54 -17.69 4.54 12.32
C GLU A 54 -18.42 3.35 11.67
N GLY A 55 -17.84 2.13 11.74
CA GLY A 55 -18.43 0.90 11.23
C GLY A 55 -18.27 0.70 9.72
N GLU A 56 -17.47 1.54 9.06
CA GLU A 56 -17.33 1.57 7.60
C GLU A 56 -16.51 0.38 7.07
N LEU A 57 -15.67 -0.23 7.92
CA LEU A 57 -14.71 -1.26 7.52
C LEU A 57 -15.15 -2.69 7.84
N GLY A 58 -16.38 -2.88 8.35
CA GLY A 58 -16.86 -4.17 8.84
C GLY A 58 -17.23 -5.20 7.76
N GLN A 59 -17.28 -4.81 6.49
CA GLN A 59 -17.67 -5.69 5.37
C GLN A 59 -16.71 -5.64 4.19
N ILE A 60 -15.48 -5.20 4.42
CA ILE A 60 -14.47 -5.13 3.37
C ILE A 60 -14.03 -6.56 3.00
N GLU A 61 -14.09 -6.85 1.71
CA GLU A 61 -13.73 -8.13 1.10
C GLU A 61 -12.39 -8.04 0.33
N THR A 62 -11.95 -6.82 0.00
CA THR A 62 -10.66 -6.59 -0.67
C THR A 62 -10.01 -5.29 -0.21
N VAL A 63 -8.69 -5.35 -0.01
CA VAL A 63 -7.82 -4.21 0.29
C VAL A 63 -6.75 -4.10 -0.78
N TYR A 64 -6.51 -2.89 -1.26
CA TYR A 64 -5.48 -2.61 -2.25
C TYR A 64 -4.59 -1.45 -1.80
N LEU A 65 -3.31 -1.73 -1.56
CA LEU A 65 -2.29 -0.72 -1.28
C LEU A 65 -1.58 -0.40 -2.59
N GLY A 66 -1.69 0.84 -3.08
CA GLY A 66 -1.09 1.24 -4.35
C GLY A 66 -0.92 2.73 -4.54
N GLY A 67 -0.59 3.16 -5.76
CA GLY A 67 -0.45 4.56 -6.15
C GLY A 67 0.95 4.90 -6.60
N GLY A 68 1.83 5.18 -5.65
CA GLY A 68 3.26 5.31 -5.88
C GLY A 68 3.93 3.94 -5.81
N THR A 69 4.70 3.71 -4.76
CA THR A 69 5.38 2.43 -4.55
C THR A 69 5.28 2.04 -3.08
N PRO A 70 4.25 1.27 -2.67
CA PRO A 70 4.10 0.82 -1.28
C PRO A 70 5.36 0.15 -0.71
N SER A 71 6.07 -0.68 -1.49
CA SER A 71 7.34 -1.28 -1.07
C SER A 71 8.47 -0.26 -0.77
N HIS A 72 8.37 0.96 -1.28
CA HIS A 72 9.36 2.02 -1.04
C HIS A 72 9.34 2.53 0.39
N ILE A 73 8.16 2.64 1.03
CA ILE A 73 8.02 3.26 2.36
C ILE A 73 8.76 2.49 3.47
N GLY A 74 9.17 1.25 3.20
CA GLY A 74 9.98 0.44 4.10
C GLY A 74 9.18 -0.38 5.09
N MET A 75 9.82 -1.44 5.61
CA MET A 75 9.12 -2.48 6.35
C MET A 75 8.51 -1.99 7.66
N GLY A 76 9.18 -1.10 8.41
CA GLY A 76 8.64 -0.58 9.68
C GLY A 76 7.29 0.12 9.49
N ARG A 77 7.19 0.95 8.45
CA ARG A 77 5.98 1.71 8.11
C ARG A 77 4.89 0.81 7.51
N LEU A 78 5.28 -0.13 6.65
CA LEU A 78 4.36 -1.15 6.14
C LEU A 78 3.77 -1.99 7.27
N SER A 79 4.59 -2.43 8.23
CA SER A 79 4.12 -3.18 9.40
C SER A 79 3.10 -2.38 10.22
N MET A 80 3.34 -1.09 10.42
CA MET A 80 2.38 -0.22 11.11
C MET A 80 1.04 -0.15 10.37
N LEU A 81 1.05 0.03 9.04
CA LEU A 81 -0.18 0.09 8.23
C LEU A 81 -0.92 -1.23 8.22
N LEU A 82 -0.22 -2.34 7.97
CA LEU A 82 -0.83 -3.67 7.88
C LEU A 82 -1.39 -4.12 9.22
N TYR A 83 -0.71 -3.83 10.33
CA TYR A 83 -1.24 -4.06 11.67
C TYR A 83 -2.45 -3.18 11.96
N ALA A 84 -2.43 -1.90 11.55
CA ALA A 84 -3.59 -1.04 11.70
C ALA A 84 -4.80 -1.59 10.93
N LEU A 85 -4.61 -2.05 9.68
CA LEU A 85 -5.64 -2.71 8.88
C LEU A 85 -6.19 -3.95 9.57
N SER A 86 -5.32 -4.83 10.09
CA SER A 86 -5.75 -6.06 10.77
C SER A 86 -6.55 -5.81 12.04
N THR A 87 -6.30 -4.70 12.73
CA THR A 87 -7.09 -4.29 13.90
C THR A 87 -8.35 -3.51 13.56
N ALA A 88 -8.36 -2.83 12.41
CA ALA A 88 -9.46 -1.99 11.96
C ALA A 88 -10.58 -2.79 11.26
N MET A 89 -10.23 -3.94 10.69
CA MET A 89 -11.09 -4.78 9.88
C MET A 89 -11.32 -6.14 10.56
N HIS A 90 -12.48 -6.76 10.30
CA HIS A 90 -12.61 -8.20 10.45
C HIS A 90 -11.96 -8.85 9.23
N LEU A 91 -10.64 -9.03 9.26
CA LEU A 91 -9.93 -9.80 8.24
C LEU A 91 -10.28 -11.28 8.42
N GLU A 92 -11.35 -11.69 7.76
CA GLU A 92 -11.60 -13.12 7.52
C GLU A 92 -10.50 -13.65 6.57
N PRO A 93 -10.15 -14.95 6.63
CA PRO A 93 -9.11 -15.55 5.78
C PRO A 93 -9.33 -15.35 4.26
N GLU A 94 -10.55 -15.01 3.87
CA GLU A 94 -10.99 -14.84 2.48
C GLU A 94 -10.77 -13.43 1.95
N VAL A 95 -10.38 -12.46 2.79
CA VAL A 95 -10.14 -11.08 2.34
C VAL A 95 -8.90 -11.02 1.45
N GLU A 96 -9.06 -10.52 0.22
CA GLU A 96 -7.91 -10.25 -0.65
C GLU A 96 -7.17 -9.02 -0.12
N CYS A 97 -5.85 -9.12 0.07
CA CYS A 97 -4.99 -8.00 0.43
C CYS A 97 -3.88 -7.91 -0.61
N THR A 98 -4.04 -6.97 -1.54
CA THR A 98 -3.07 -6.68 -2.59
C THR A 98 -2.14 -5.54 -2.17
N MET A 99 -0.84 -5.71 -2.44
CA MET A 99 0.15 -4.63 -2.36
C MET A 99 0.91 -4.46 -3.67
N GLU A 100 1.03 -3.23 -4.16
CA GLU A 100 1.94 -2.89 -5.25
C GLU A 100 3.40 -2.87 -4.78
N ALA A 101 4.30 -3.38 -5.62
CA ALA A 101 5.72 -3.36 -5.36
C ALA A 101 6.52 -3.16 -6.66
N ASN A 102 7.72 -2.60 -6.51
CA ASN A 102 8.70 -2.53 -7.59
C ASN A 102 9.87 -3.47 -7.31
N PRO A 103 10.45 -4.13 -8.34
CA PRO A 103 11.57 -5.05 -8.18
C PRO A 103 12.76 -4.46 -7.39
N GLU A 104 13.05 -3.16 -7.53
CA GLU A 104 14.20 -2.53 -6.88
C GLU A 104 14.01 -2.29 -5.37
N SER A 105 12.77 -2.33 -4.88
CA SER A 105 12.43 -2.03 -3.48
C SER A 105 11.93 -3.25 -2.69
N LEU A 106 11.58 -4.32 -3.41
CA LEU A 106 11.12 -5.57 -2.83
C LEU A 106 12.31 -6.45 -2.42
N THR A 107 12.26 -7.04 -1.23
CA THR A 107 13.27 -7.99 -0.74
C THR A 107 12.60 -9.27 -0.26
N GLU A 108 13.33 -10.38 -0.23
CA GLU A 108 12.80 -11.66 0.28
C GLU A 108 12.27 -11.53 1.72
N ALA A 109 13.00 -10.81 2.57
CA ALA A 109 12.56 -10.53 3.94
C ALA A 109 11.24 -9.76 3.97
N MET A 110 11.12 -8.70 3.15
CA MET A 110 9.87 -7.94 3.05
C MET A 110 8.71 -8.81 2.59
N VAL A 111 8.89 -9.66 1.58
CA VAL A 111 7.84 -10.57 1.09
C VAL A 111 7.36 -11.51 2.19
N ARG A 112 8.28 -12.10 2.96
CA ARG A 112 7.93 -12.96 4.08
C ARG A 112 7.15 -12.19 5.15
N ASP A 113 7.59 -10.98 5.48
CA ASP A 113 7.01 -10.20 6.56
C ASP A 113 5.62 -9.65 6.20
N ILE A 114 5.42 -9.12 4.98
CA ILE A 114 4.10 -8.67 4.52
C ILE A 114 3.11 -9.84 4.38
N TRP A 115 3.59 -11.02 3.97
CA TRP A 115 2.77 -12.24 3.90
C TRP A 115 2.28 -12.65 5.29
N ALA A 116 3.18 -12.65 6.28
CA ALA A 116 2.83 -12.93 7.67
C ALA A 116 1.85 -11.90 8.26
N LEU A 117 1.81 -10.68 7.70
CA LEU A 117 0.90 -9.60 8.08
C LEU A 117 -0.39 -9.57 7.25
N GLY A 118 -0.62 -10.56 6.40
CA GLY A 118 -1.89 -10.77 5.70
C GLY A 118 -1.93 -10.29 4.24
N VAL A 119 -0.85 -9.75 3.68
CA VAL A 119 -0.77 -9.53 2.22
C VAL A 119 -0.72 -10.88 1.52
N ASN A 120 -1.69 -11.15 0.66
CA ASN A 120 -1.81 -12.43 -0.05
C ASN A 120 -1.74 -12.29 -1.58
N ARG A 121 -1.61 -11.06 -2.10
CA ARG A 121 -1.41 -10.77 -3.52
C ARG A 121 -0.41 -9.63 -3.73
N LEU A 122 0.49 -9.80 -4.68
CA LEU A 122 1.44 -8.77 -5.11
C LEU A 122 1.17 -8.33 -6.55
N SER A 123 1.23 -7.04 -6.79
CA SER A 123 1.22 -6.43 -8.13
C SER A 123 2.60 -5.83 -8.38
N ILE A 124 3.36 -6.38 -9.35
CA ILE A 124 4.75 -5.98 -9.58
C ILE A 124 4.88 -5.16 -10.87
N GLY A 125 5.35 -3.92 -10.73
CA GLY A 125 5.57 -3.01 -11.84
C GLY A 125 6.90 -3.22 -12.56
N VAL A 126 6.98 -4.19 -13.48
CA VAL A 126 8.21 -4.45 -14.28
C VAL A 126 8.42 -3.42 -15.39
N GLN A 127 7.34 -2.86 -15.94
CA GLN A 127 7.32 -1.91 -17.06
C GLN A 127 7.82 -2.48 -18.40
N SER A 128 9.08 -2.93 -18.47
CA SER A 128 9.71 -3.49 -19.66
C SER A 128 10.82 -4.48 -19.28
N PHE A 129 11.12 -5.42 -20.18
CA PHE A 129 12.30 -6.29 -20.09
C PHE A 129 13.47 -5.79 -20.96
N ASP A 130 13.36 -4.58 -21.52
CA ASP A 130 14.38 -3.93 -22.34
C ASP A 130 15.04 -2.79 -21.54
N ASP A 131 16.35 -2.93 -21.29
CA ASP A 131 17.16 -1.96 -20.55
C ASP A 131 17.28 -0.59 -21.25
N GLU A 132 17.16 -0.52 -22.58
CA GLU A 132 17.12 0.76 -23.30
C GLU A 132 15.81 1.51 -23.03
N VAL A 133 14.69 0.77 -23.01
CA VAL A 133 13.39 1.33 -22.65
C VAL A 133 13.38 1.76 -21.18
N LEU A 134 13.84 0.91 -20.25
CA LEU A 134 13.85 1.25 -18.82
C LEU A 134 14.68 2.50 -18.48
N ARG A 135 15.72 2.79 -19.27
CA ARG A 135 16.57 3.98 -19.09
C ARG A 135 15.87 5.29 -19.46
N ILE A 136 14.85 5.26 -20.32
CA ILE A 136 14.10 6.44 -20.75
C ILE A 136 12.77 6.64 -19.99
N LEU A 137 12.40 5.67 -19.13
CA LEU A 137 11.16 5.63 -18.35
C LEU A 137 11.27 6.30 -16.96
#